data_AF-A0A7C1HDI9-F1
#
_entry.id   AF-A0A7C1HDI9-F1
#
_cell.length_a   1.000
_cell.length_b   1.000
_cell.length_c   1.000
_cell.angle_alpha   90.00
_cell.angle_beta   90.00
_cell.angle_gamma   90.00
#
_symmetry.space_group_name_H-M   'P 1'
#
loop_
_entity.id
_entity.type
_entity.pdbx_description
1 polymer ?
#
loop_
_entity_poly.entity_id
_entity_poly.type
_entity_poly.pdbx_seq_one_letter_code
_entity_poly.pdbx_strand_id
1 'polypeptide(L)'
;DPPRERYVPFFAEAPTPEAEEDAFRGAWAFLSASHPCAVYYYSKYERTALRKLAEKYPGVTSVEAVETFFGDESTVDLLFDIVERKTEWPCIDHSIKTLATYLGFRWRDENPSGAASIEWYHRFLETGDTEIRKRILAYNEDDCAAMRVLLEGIRERMRSGAV
;
A
#
# COMPACT_ATOMS: atom_id res chain seq x y z
N ASP A 1 17.66 8.06 -18.17
CA ASP A 1 16.72 8.70 -17.25
C ASP A 1 16.68 7.89 -15.96
N PRO A 2 16.83 8.49 -14.78
CA PRO A 2 16.47 7.77 -13.56
C PRO A 2 14.98 7.40 -13.64
N PRO A 3 14.55 6.26 -13.10
CA PRO A 3 13.14 5.91 -13.08
C PRO A 3 12.38 7.06 -12.40
N ARG A 4 11.47 7.71 -13.14
CA ARG A 4 10.57 8.70 -12.56
C ARG A 4 9.54 7.92 -11.76
N GLU A 5 9.67 7.97 -10.44
CA GLU A 5 8.64 7.48 -9.54
C GLU A 5 7.33 8.21 -9.83
N ARG A 6 6.23 7.46 -9.86
CA ARG A 6 4.89 8.00 -10.09
C ARG A 6 3.94 7.44 -9.06
N TYR A 7 3.40 8.33 -8.24
CA TYR A 7 2.31 8.04 -7.34
C TYR A 7 0.97 8.16 -8.08
N VAL A 8 0.11 7.15 -7.91
CA VAL A 8 -1.23 7.07 -8.53
C VAL A 8 -2.26 6.79 -7.44
N PRO A 9 -2.88 7.83 -6.86
CA PRO A 9 -3.85 7.66 -5.79
C PRO A 9 -5.25 7.33 -6.31
N PHE A 10 -6.00 6.58 -5.50
CA PHE A 10 -7.44 6.39 -5.63
C PHE A 10 -8.07 6.74 -4.29
N PHE A 11 -9.09 7.58 -4.30
CA PHE A 11 -9.64 8.16 -3.08
C PHE A 11 -11.16 8.30 -3.19
N ALA A 12 -11.88 7.79 -2.19
CA ALA A 12 -13.32 7.98 -2.09
C ALA A 12 -13.59 9.39 -1.54
N GLU A 13 -14.19 10.27 -2.35
CA GLU A 13 -14.45 11.66 -1.94
C GLU A 13 -15.64 11.80 -0.98
N ALA A 14 -16.43 10.73 -0.80
CA ALA A 14 -17.60 10.70 0.05
C ALA A 14 -17.80 9.30 0.67
N PRO A 15 -18.52 9.16 1.80
CA PRO A 15 -18.80 7.87 2.42
C PRO A 15 -20.03 7.21 1.80
N THR A 16 -20.12 7.19 0.47
CA THR A 16 -21.24 6.57 -0.25
C THR A 16 -20.78 5.31 -0.97
N PRO A 17 -21.67 4.33 -1.20
CA PRO A 17 -21.33 3.12 -1.95
C PRO A 17 -20.73 3.42 -3.33
N GLU A 18 -21.20 4.46 -4.02
CA GLU A 18 -20.75 4.87 -5.35
C GLU A 18 -19.31 5.40 -5.32
N ALA A 19 -18.98 6.26 -4.36
CA ALA A 19 -17.63 6.80 -4.22
C ALA A 19 -16.60 5.72 -3.85
N GLU A 20 -16.99 4.77 -3.00
CA GLU A 20 -16.15 3.60 -2.68
C GLU A 20 -15.99 2.68 -3.91
N GLU A 21 -17.06 2.43 -4.67
CA GLU A 21 -17.02 1.62 -5.89
C GLU A 21 -16.10 2.25 -6.95
N ASP A 22 -16.17 3.56 -7.15
CA ASP A 22 -15.35 4.28 -8.11
C ASP A 22 -13.86 4.27 -7.72
N ALA A 23 -13.54 4.48 -6.44
CA ALA A 23 -12.18 4.38 -5.94
C ALA A 23 -11.63 2.96 -6.12
N PHE A 24 -12.43 1.94 -5.78
CA PHE A 24 -12.07 0.54 -5.98
C PHE A 24 -11.88 0.20 -7.47
N ARG A 25 -12.77 0.67 -8.35
CA ARG A 25 -12.66 0.47 -9.80
C ARG A 25 -11.36 1.03 -10.37
N GLY A 26 -11.01 2.25 -9.96
CA GLY A 26 -9.74 2.87 -10.36
C GLY A 26 -8.54 2.06 -9.88
N ALA A 27 -8.51 1.70 -8.60
CA ALA A 27 -7.43 0.92 -8.01
C ALA A 27 -7.26 -0.45 -8.69
N TRP A 28 -8.37 -1.17 -8.88
CA TRP A 28 -8.36 -2.49 -9.52
C TRP A 28 -7.92 -2.41 -10.99
N ALA A 29 -8.39 -1.41 -11.74
CA ALA A 29 -7.96 -1.22 -13.12
C ALA A 29 -6.45 -0.95 -13.22
N PHE A 30 -5.90 -0.17 -12.31
CA PHE A 30 -4.46 0.11 -12.25
C PHE A 30 -3.64 -1.14 -11.89
N LEU A 31 -4.06 -1.90 -10.87
CA LEU A 31 -3.40 -3.14 -10.47
C LEU A 31 -3.42 -4.17 -11.62
N SER A 32 -4.59 -4.38 -12.22
CA SER A 32 -4.77 -5.34 -13.31
C SER A 32 -3.95 -4.95 -14.55
N ALA A 33 -3.91 -3.67 -14.91
CA ALA A 33 -3.12 -3.17 -16.03
C ALA A 33 -1.61 -3.20 -15.77
N SER A 34 -1.18 -3.33 -14.51
CA SER A 34 0.23 -3.42 -14.15
C SER A 34 0.81 -4.82 -14.37
N HIS A 35 -0.01 -5.85 -14.59
CA HIS A 35 0.50 -7.17 -14.94
C HIS A 35 1.15 -7.15 -16.34
N PRO A 36 2.28 -7.87 -16.55
CA PRO A 36 2.94 -8.83 -15.65
C PRO A 36 4.08 -8.21 -14.80
N CYS A 37 4.05 -6.92 -14.49
CA CYS A 37 5.05 -6.33 -13.59
C CYS A 37 4.90 -6.87 -12.17
N ALA A 38 6.02 -6.96 -11.46
CA ALA A 38 6.01 -7.35 -10.06
C ALA A 38 5.25 -6.32 -9.20
N VAL A 39 4.27 -6.81 -8.44
CA VAL A 39 3.48 -6.02 -7.49
C VAL A 39 3.91 -6.40 -6.08
N TYR A 40 4.36 -5.42 -5.30
CA TYR A 40 4.70 -5.62 -3.89
C TYR A 40 3.62 -4.99 -3.02
N TYR A 41 3.16 -5.74 -2.03
CA TYR A 41 2.20 -5.26 -1.03
C TYR A 41 2.68 -5.66 0.37
N TYR A 42 2.21 -4.98 1.41
CA TYR A 42 2.84 -5.14 2.72
C TYR A 42 2.32 -6.32 3.54
N SER A 43 1.03 -6.67 3.46
CA SER A 43 0.51 -7.79 4.26
C SER A 43 -0.76 -8.39 3.69
N LYS A 44 -1.12 -9.59 4.17
CA LYS A 44 -2.38 -10.31 3.89
C LYS A 44 -3.65 -9.48 4.04
N TYR A 45 -3.58 -8.34 4.73
CA TYR A 45 -4.68 -7.38 4.80
C TYR A 45 -5.17 -6.96 3.41
N GLU A 46 -4.26 -6.69 2.47
CA GLU A 46 -4.60 -6.20 1.13
C GLU A 46 -5.46 -7.20 0.34
N ARG A 47 -5.06 -8.48 0.34
CA ARG A 47 -5.84 -9.56 -0.27
C ARG A 47 -7.23 -9.66 0.34
N THR A 48 -7.32 -9.58 1.67
CA THR A 48 -8.59 -9.67 2.39
C THR A 48 -9.50 -8.47 2.09
N ALA A 49 -8.92 -7.26 2.02
CA ALA A 49 -9.66 -6.03 1.72
C ALA A 49 -10.19 -6.02 0.29
N LEU A 50 -9.34 -6.33 -0.70
CA LEU A 50 -9.75 -6.37 -2.11
C LEU A 50 -10.75 -7.50 -2.40
N ARG A 51 -10.63 -8.65 -1.71
CA ARG A 51 -11.65 -9.71 -1.78
C ARG A 51 -13.01 -9.21 -1.31
N LYS A 52 -13.08 -8.54 -0.16
CA LYS A 52 -14.35 -7.99 0.38
C LYS A 52 -14.94 -6.94 -0.55
N LEU A 53 -14.10 -6.09 -1.16
CA LEU A 53 -14.55 -5.12 -2.15
C LEU A 53 -15.07 -5.79 -3.42
N ALA A 54 -14.47 -6.87 -3.89
CA ALA A 54 -14.97 -7.65 -5.02
C ALA A 54 -16.32 -8.35 -4.70
N GLU A 55 -16.47 -8.88 -3.47
CA GLU A 55 -17.75 -9.43 -3.00
C GLU A 55 -18.84 -8.35 -2.95
N LYS A 56 -18.50 -7.13 -2.50
CA LYS A 56 -19.41 -5.99 -2.40
C LYS A 56 -19.76 -5.38 -3.77
N TYR A 57 -18.79 -5.31 -4.67
CA TYR A 57 -18.88 -4.64 -5.97
C TYR A 57 -18.52 -5.60 -7.13
N PRO A 58 -19.35 -6.61 -7.41
CA PRO A 58 -19.07 -7.62 -8.44
C PRO A 58 -19.05 -7.03 -9.88
N GLY A 59 -19.57 -5.81 -10.07
CA GLY A 59 -19.47 -5.07 -11.33
C GLY A 59 -18.09 -4.43 -11.58
N VAL A 60 -17.19 -4.43 -10.60
CA VAL A 60 -15.80 -3.97 -10.75
C VAL A 60 -14.88 -5.14 -11.11
N THR A 61 -14.95 -6.22 -10.33
CA THR A 61 -14.16 -7.43 -10.53
C THR A 61 -14.79 -8.61 -9.78
N SER A 62 -14.42 -9.84 -10.13
CA SER A 62 -14.84 -11.02 -9.40
C SER A 62 -13.84 -11.38 -8.30
N VAL A 63 -14.30 -12.14 -7.31
CA VAL A 63 -13.44 -12.68 -6.25
C VAL A 63 -12.35 -13.58 -6.86
N GLU A 64 -12.68 -14.40 -7.84
CA GLU A 64 -11.75 -15.30 -8.52
C GLU A 64 -10.62 -14.52 -9.22
N ALA A 65 -10.93 -13.35 -9.79
CA ALA A 65 -9.92 -12.49 -10.40
C ALA A 65 -8.96 -11.91 -9.35
N VAL A 66 -9.47 -11.52 -8.18
CA VAL A 66 -8.64 -11.10 -7.04
C VAL A 66 -7.77 -12.25 -6.55
N GLU A 67 -8.33 -13.44 -6.35
CA GLU A 67 -7.56 -14.60 -5.89
C GLU A 67 -6.49 -15.03 -6.90
N THR A 68 -6.78 -14.90 -8.20
CA THR A 68 -5.81 -15.15 -9.27
C THR A 68 -4.67 -14.14 -9.24
N PHE A 69 -4.97 -12.85 -9.09
CA PHE A 69 -3.98 -11.78 -8.97
C PHE A 69 -3.01 -12.00 -7.81
N PHE A 70 -3.53 -12.36 -6.62
CA PHE A 70 -2.71 -12.65 -5.45
C PHE A 70 -2.09 -14.06 -5.45
N GLY A 71 -2.50 -14.93 -6.36
CA GLY A 71 -1.89 -16.24 -6.57
C GLY A 71 -0.72 -16.23 -7.55
N ASP A 72 -0.53 -15.12 -8.28
CA ASP A 72 0.56 -14.94 -9.23
C ASP A 72 1.89 -14.70 -8.50
N GLU A 73 2.97 -15.36 -8.93
CA GLU A 73 4.30 -15.24 -8.32
C GLU A 73 4.91 -13.84 -8.43
N SER A 74 4.42 -13.02 -9.36
CA SER A 74 4.81 -11.62 -9.48
C SER A 74 4.12 -10.70 -8.46
N THR A 75 3.10 -11.19 -7.74
CA THR A 75 2.44 -10.48 -6.64
C THR A 75 2.98 -10.97 -5.29
N VAL A 76 3.79 -10.15 -4.62
CA VAL A 76 4.62 -10.56 -3.48
C VAL A 76 4.20 -9.88 -2.18
N ASP A 77 3.94 -10.68 -1.13
CA ASP A 77 3.75 -10.19 0.24
C ASP A 77 5.12 -9.85 0.83
N LEU A 78 5.44 -8.56 0.89
CA LEU A 78 6.76 -8.12 1.33
C LEU A 78 7.02 -8.50 2.80
N LEU A 79 6.00 -8.49 3.66
CA LEU A 79 6.17 -8.86 5.06
C LEU A 79 6.33 -10.38 5.21
N PHE A 80 5.33 -11.16 4.76
CA PHE A 80 5.25 -12.58 5.09
C PHE A 80 6.06 -13.48 4.16
N ASP A 81 6.35 -13.08 2.92
CA ASP A 81 7.14 -13.91 2.00
C ASP A 81 8.63 -13.58 2.07
N ILE A 82 8.97 -12.35 2.48
CA ILE A 82 10.34 -11.84 2.48
C ILE A 82 10.80 -11.45 3.88
N VAL A 83 10.23 -10.42 4.50
CA VAL A 83 10.77 -9.86 5.75
C VAL A 83 10.82 -10.90 6.87
N GLU A 84 9.69 -11.54 7.20
CA GLU A 84 9.63 -12.49 8.32
C GLU A 84 10.34 -13.81 8.02
N ARG A 85 10.48 -14.18 6.74
CA ARG A 85 11.01 -15.50 6.35
C ARG A 85 12.48 -15.50 5.98
N LYS A 86 12.99 -14.36 5.52
CA LYS A 86 14.28 -14.29 4.81
C LYS A 86 15.18 -13.18 5.32
N THR A 87 14.83 -12.46 6.38
CA THR A 87 15.66 -11.36 6.89
C THR A 87 15.57 -11.24 8.41
N GLU A 88 16.62 -10.72 9.04
CA GLU A 88 16.60 -10.34 10.45
C GLU A 88 16.79 -8.82 10.60
N TRP A 89 15.99 -8.19 11.48
CA TRP A 89 16.02 -6.74 11.69
C TRP A 89 16.25 -6.39 13.16
N PRO A 90 17.16 -5.45 13.48
CA PRO A 90 17.36 -4.96 14.85
C PRO A 90 16.29 -3.91 15.20
N CYS A 91 15.02 -4.28 15.05
CA CYS A 91 13.85 -3.43 15.20
C CYS A 91 12.88 -4.05 16.22
N ILE A 92 12.08 -3.21 16.87
CA ILE A 92 11.07 -3.67 17.86
C ILE A 92 9.93 -4.43 17.17
N ASP A 93 9.61 -4.06 15.94
CA ASP A 93 8.59 -4.70 15.12
C ASP A 93 8.96 -4.66 13.63
N HIS A 94 8.20 -5.41 12.85
CA HIS A 94 8.28 -5.43 11.39
C HIS A 94 7.15 -4.63 10.76
N SER A 95 6.77 -3.47 11.31
CA SER A 95 5.90 -2.55 10.59
C SER A 95 6.68 -1.81 9.50
N ILE A 96 6.00 -1.42 8.42
CA ILE A 96 6.66 -0.69 7.33
C ILE A 96 7.30 0.61 7.84
N LYS A 97 6.65 1.25 8.80
CA LYS A 97 7.15 2.46 9.47
C LYS A 97 8.48 2.22 10.16
N THR A 98 8.56 1.18 10.98
CA THR A 98 9.78 0.87 11.73
C THR A 98 10.92 0.50 10.78
N LEU A 99 10.67 -0.40 9.83
CA LEU A 99 11.71 -0.90 8.93
C LEU A 99 12.22 0.18 7.96
N ALA A 100 11.32 0.96 7.35
CA ALA A 100 11.72 2.05 6.46
C ALA A 100 12.47 3.14 7.22
N THR A 101 12.05 3.49 8.44
CA THR A 101 12.76 4.47 9.29
C THR A 101 14.16 3.97 9.66
N TYR A 102 14.29 2.68 10.00
CA TYR A 102 15.60 2.07 10.26
C TYR A 102 16.53 2.13 9.04
N LEU A 103 15.98 2.04 7.83
CA LEU A 103 16.68 2.23 6.56
C LEU A 103 16.88 3.71 6.18
N GLY A 104 16.51 4.65 7.05
CA GLY A 104 16.74 6.08 6.86
C GLY A 104 15.63 6.85 6.14
N PHE A 105 14.49 6.22 5.85
CA PHE A 105 13.32 6.91 5.32
C PHE A 105 12.78 7.93 6.33
N ARG A 106 12.34 9.09 5.82
CA ARG A 106 11.76 10.16 6.63
C ARG A 106 10.35 10.44 6.15
N TRP A 107 9.38 10.21 7.04
CA TRP A 107 7.99 10.56 6.84
C TRP A 107 7.82 12.08 6.76
N ARG A 108 6.93 12.55 5.89
CA ARG A 108 6.53 13.96 5.84
C ARG A 108 5.70 14.34 7.06
N ASP A 109 4.85 13.43 7.53
CA ASP A 109 4.02 13.64 8.71
C ASP A 109 4.78 13.37 10.01
N GLU A 110 4.48 14.12 11.07
CA GLU A 110 5.09 13.95 12.39
C GLU A 110 4.49 12.79 13.19
N ASN A 111 3.22 12.43 12.94
CA ASN A 111 2.54 11.32 13.59
C ASN A 111 1.85 10.36 12.60
N PRO A 112 2.62 9.73 11.68
CA PRO A 112 2.07 8.82 10.68
C PRO A 112 1.59 7.53 11.37
N SER A 113 0.30 7.22 11.24
CA SER A 113 -0.25 5.93 11.64
C SER A 113 -1.57 5.63 10.92
N GLY A 114 -1.88 4.34 10.74
CA GLY A 114 -3.16 3.93 10.16
C GLY A 114 -4.38 4.37 10.98
N ALA A 115 -4.25 4.51 12.30
CA ALA A 115 -5.33 5.05 13.13
C ALA A 115 -5.53 6.55 12.87
N ALA A 116 -4.44 7.31 12.70
CA ALA A 116 -4.51 8.73 12.38
C ALA A 116 -5.14 8.96 11.00
N SER A 117 -4.81 8.15 9.99
CA SER A 117 -5.41 8.31 8.65
C SER A 117 -6.92 8.07 8.63
N ILE A 118 -7.44 7.17 9.49
CA ILE A 118 -8.90 6.97 9.65
C ILE A 118 -9.54 8.22 10.27
N GLU A 119 -8.94 8.79 11.31
CA GLU A 119 -9.43 10.02 11.95
C GLU A 119 -9.40 11.22 10.99
N TRP A 120 -8.32 11.37 10.21
CA TRP A 120 -8.21 12.38 9.17
C TRP A 120 -9.30 12.21 8.12
N TYR A 121 -9.56 10.98 7.66
CA TYR A 121 -10.60 10.75 6.67
C TYR A 121 -11.98 11.11 7.21
N HIS A 122 -12.31 10.72 8.45
CA HIS A 122 -13.56 11.12 9.10
C HIS A 122 -13.71 12.66 9.16
N ARG A 123 -12.66 13.35 9.61
CA ARG A 123 -12.67 14.82 9.65
C ARG A 123 -12.79 15.46 8.28
N PHE A 124 -12.15 14.91 7.26
CA PHE A 124 -12.30 15.37 5.88
C PHE A 124 -13.77 15.28 5.45
N LEU A 125 -14.45 14.18 5.75
CA LEU A 125 -15.87 14.00 5.43
C LEU A 125 -16.78 14.98 6.18
N GLU A 126 -16.47 15.30 7.43
CA GLU A 126 -17.24 16.26 8.24
C GLU A 126 -17.03 17.72 7.80
N THR A 127 -15.81 18.06 7.40
CA THR A 127 -15.40 19.47 7.20
C THR A 127 -15.28 19.87 5.73
N GLY A 128 -15.09 18.91 4.82
CA GLY A 128 -14.70 19.16 3.44
C GLY A 128 -13.29 19.78 3.28
N ASP A 129 -12.46 19.77 4.34
CA ASP A 129 -11.17 20.44 4.33
C ASP A 129 -10.17 19.73 3.40
N THR A 130 -9.87 20.38 2.28
CA THR A 130 -8.95 19.85 1.27
C THR A 130 -7.51 19.71 1.75
N GLU A 131 -7.09 20.41 2.81
CA GLU A 131 -5.76 20.23 3.40
C GLU A 131 -5.64 18.87 4.12
N ILE A 132 -6.72 18.41 4.75
CA ILE A 132 -6.77 17.07 5.35
C ILE A 132 -6.67 16.00 4.26
N ARG A 133 -7.38 16.19 3.14
CA ARG A 133 -7.26 15.31 1.97
C ARG A 133 -5.83 15.27 1.43
N LYS A 134 -5.19 16.43 1.25
CA LYS A 134 -3.77 16.50 0.82
C LYS A 134 -2.85 15.76 1.78
N ARG A 135 -3.08 15.90 3.09
CA ARG A 135 -2.32 15.19 4.13
C ARG A 135 -2.49 13.68 4.04
N ILE A 136 -3.71 13.17 3.86
CA ILE A 136 -3.97 11.73 3.67
C ILE A 136 -3.24 11.20 2.44
N LEU A 137 -3.33 11.92 1.31
CA LEU A 137 -2.67 11.52 0.07
C LEU A 137 -1.13 11.54 0.20
N ALA A 138 -0.57 12.52 0.91
CA ALA A 138 0.86 12.57 1.20
C ALA A 138 1.29 11.41 2.11
N TYR A 139 0.49 11.06 3.12
CA TYR A 139 0.76 9.91 3.97
C TYR A 139 0.74 8.59 3.17
N ASN A 140 -0.25 8.39 2.29
CA ASN A 140 -0.31 7.19 1.45
C ASN A 140 0.83 7.11 0.42
N GLU A 141 1.26 8.25 -0.14
CA GLU A 141 2.44 8.29 -1.01
C GLU A 141 3.72 7.95 -0.23
N ASP A 142 3.84 8.41 1.02
CA ASP A 142 4.95 8.01 1.90
C ASP A 142 4.93 6.50 2.19
N ASP A 143 3.76 5.88 2.41
CA ASP A 143 3.66 4.42 2.57
C ASP A 143 4.19 3.69 1.33
N CYS A 144 3.84 4.14 0.11
CA CYS A 144 4.40 3.59 -1.12
C CYS A 144 5.91 3.77 -1.24
N ALA A 145 6.42 4.97 -0.92
CA ALA A 145 7.86 5.25 -0.96
C ALA A 145 8.63 4.46 0.09
N ALA A 146 8.08 4.30 1.31
CA ALA A 146 8.63 3.49 2.38
C ALA A 146 8.74 2.02 1.97
N MET A 147 7.70 1.45 1.33
CA MET A 147 7.74 0.08 0.80
C MET A 147 8.87 -0.12 -0.21
N ARG A 148 9.07 0.86 -1.10
CA ARG A 148 10.19 0.82 -2.05
C ARG A 148 11.54 0.88 -1.34
N VAL A 149 11.72 1.78 -0.37
CA VAL A 149 12.97 1.86 0.42
C VAL A 149 13.27 0.54 1.12
N LEU A 150 12.24 -0.10 1.70
CA LEU A 150 12.40 -1.42 2.29
C LEU A 150 12.81 -2.47 1.26
N LEU A 151 12.14 -2.52 0.11
CA LEU A 151 12.47 -3.45 -0.97
C LEU A 151 13.89 -3.26 -1.49
N GLU A 152 14.33 -2.01 -1.69
CA GLU A 152 15.70 -1.68 -2.10
C GLU A 152 16.72 -2.09 -1.04
N GLY A 153 16.45 -1.78 0.24
CA GLY A 153 17.30 -2.17 1.37
C GLY A 153 17.45 -3.69 1.52
N ILE A 154 16.37 -4.46 1.34
CA ILE A 154 16.42 -5.94 1.32
C ILE A 154 17.29 -6.42 0.16
N ARG A 155 17.06 -5.90 -1.06
CA ARG A 155 17.82 -6.29 -2.24
C ARG A 155 19.31 -5.98 -2.10
N GLU A 156 19.66 -4.86 -1.47
CA GLU A 156 21.05 -4.50 -1.15
C GLU A 156 21.69 -5.50 -0.19
N ARG A 157 21.02 -5.81 0.93
CA ARG A 157 21.50 -6.78 1.93
C ARG A 157 21.68 -8.18 1.36
N MET A 158 20.77 -8.61 0.47
CA MET A 158 20.89 -9.87 -0.25
C MET A 158 22.12 -9.90 -1.17
N ARG A 159 22.42 -8.79 -1.86
CA ARG A 159 23.64 -8.69 -2.69
C ARG A 159 24.92 -8.66 -1.86
N SER A 160 24.89 -8.08 -0.66
CA SER A 160 26.05 -7.97 0.22
C SER A 160 26.26 -9.18 1.14
N GLY A 161 25.35 -10.15 1.16
CA GLY A 161 25.39 -11.33 2.03
C GLY A 161 25.11 -11.05 3.51
N ALA A 162 24.49 -9.90 3.81
CA ALA A 162 24.19 -9.43 5.19
C ALA A 162 22.72 -9.68 5.56
N VAL A 163 22.17 -10.80 5.09
CA VAL A 163 20.76 -11.18 5.23
C VAL A 163 20.47 -11.71 6.62
#